data_AF-A0A956GTM6-F1
#
_entry.id   AF-A0A956GTM6-F1
#
_cell.length_a   1.000
_cell.length_b   1.000
_cell.length_c   1.000
_cell.angle_alpha   90.00
_cell.angle_beta   90.00
_cell.angle_gamma   90.00
#
_symmetry.space_group_name_H-M   'P 1'
#
loop_
_entity.id
_entity.type
_entity.pdbx_description
1 polymer ?
#
loop_
_entity_poly.entity_id
_entity_poly.type
_entity_poly.pdbx_seq_one_letter_code
_entity_poly.pdbx_strand_id
1 'polypeptide(L)'
;MTRSLTLAAALLTTLAVAVLPACRGSGDDVVGDDTQPDGGTNPDDVSIYDIQGTLPVDGAAINVRGVVVTAIDNYGGRKGNFWVEEPAGGPYSGVLVYGADLGAVADLQVGDLVDLESVVKDEFALVDDTTGRTTTELVPPDGGAIVVTVVGTGTVPAPAVVDSLAIGQMLDQADRDAEWEKWEGVLLQVNNVSITSGLRSISSTDTTFVEFQVTGPVRVDSSLTALIDPVTVDDCLASVTGIGDYFFNYKILPRTTAEIATGGSGCPAQESDATACDNGIDDDADGFADCADFSCQVLPACQTDTTVSDVQMGTVSGAVTLSGVVITAISKDGKHLWVADDPAAAAYNGVYVYRGSGAAVLTGEFVIGATVDVHGTVSEYDPNNTGNPLTEILAYSDQGGAVTFVSAPGTAPTPITNQTAATLADFTNGEPYEGVLVQLANMKVTVVTTSGQRRTLSDGTNTIVMDDDAYDYQTAYPVDTCFATITGVMTTNTFDNERRILPRPGDIVDTGGTCN
;
A
#
# COMPACT_ATOMS: atom_id res chain seq x y z
N MET A 1 69.16 -6.31 12.52
CA MET A 1 68.78 -7.74 12.61
C MET A 1 67.44 -7.87 11.88
N THR A 2 67.41 -7.94 10.55
CA THR A 2 67.44 -9.14 9.70
C THR A 2 66.28 -10.12 9.88
N ARG A 3 65.50 -10.23 8.78
CA ARG A 3 64.73 -11.39 8.26
C ARG A 3 63.36 -11.63 8.93
N SER A 4 62.30 -12.00 8.21
CA SER A 4 62.21 -12.51 6.84
C SER A 4 60.80 -12.33 6.28
N LEU A 5 60.70 -11.89 5.02
CA LEU A 5 59.59 -12.22 4.13
C LEU A 5 59.60 -13.75 3.90
N THR A 6 58.41 -14.36 3.89
CA THR A 6 58.15 -15.61 3.19
C THR A 6 57.01 -15.39 2.21
N LEU A 7 57.42 -15.44 0.95
CA LEU A 7 56.65 -15.47 -0.27
C LEU A 7 55.93 -16.84 -0.35
N ALA A 8 54.60 -16.84 -0.50
CA ALA A 8 53.86 -18.02 -0.96
C ALA A 8 53.27 -17.68 -2.33
N ALA A 9 53.71 -18.41 -3.34
CA ALA A 9 53.36 -18.23 -4.73
C ALA A 9 52.26 -19.21 -5.15
N ALA A 10 51.44 -18.72 -6.09
CA ALA A 10 50.77 -19.44 -7.18
C ALA A 10 49.58 -20.37 -6.84
N LEU A 11 48.37 -19.92 -7.22
CA LEU A 11 47.68 -20.51 -8.37
C LEU A 11 46.71 -19.47 -8.96
N LEU A 12 47.20 -18.70 -9.95
CA LEU A 12 46.37 -17.78 -10.75
C LEU A 12 46.13 -18.48 -12.08
N THR A 13 44.93 -19.04 -12.27
CA THR A 13 44.50 -19.54 -13.59
C THR A 13 44.10 -18.35 -14.45
N THR A 14 44.99 -18.00 -15.37
CA THR A 14 44.76 -17.07 -16.48
C THR A 14 43.73 -17.65 -17.45
N LEU A 15 42.57 -17.02 -17.58
CA LEU A 15 41.72 -17.18 -18.75
C LEU A 15 42.09 -16.09 -19.75
N ALA A 16 42.63 -16.49 -20.90
CA ALA A 16 43.08 -15.61 -21.95
C ALA A 16 41.89 -14.92 -22.64
N VAL A 17 41.79 -13.60 -22.50
CA VAL A 17 40.95 -12.77 -23.36
C VAL A 17 41.67 -12.61 -24.69
N ALA A 18 41.17 -13.25 -25.73
CA ALA A 18 41.59 -13.01 -27.10
C ALA A 18 40.78 -11.84 -27.66
N VAL A 19 41.41 -10.67 -27.75
CA VAL A 19 40.96 -9.57 -28.60
C VAL A 19 41.56 -9.79 -29.99
N LEU A 20 40.70 -9.95 -31.00
CA LEU A 20 41.08 -9.82 -32.41
C LEU A 20 40.04 -8.95 -33.16
N PRO A 21 40.49 -8.24 -34.21
CA PRO A 21 39.98 -6.94 -34.59
C PRO A 21 38.75 -7.01 -35.50
N ALA A 22 37.91 -5.98 -35.38
CA ALA A 22 36.86 -5.67 -36.34
C ALA A 22 37.44 -5.47 -37.75
N CYS A 23 37.11 -6.38 -38.67
CA CYS A 23 37.22 -6.16 -40.10
C CYS A 23 35.84 -5.78 -40.65
N ARG A 24 35.72 -4.52 -41.05
CA ARG A 24 34.62 -3.94 -41.81
C ARG A 24 34.71 -4.45 -43.25
N GLY A 25 33.78 -5.32 -43.64
CA GLY A 25 33.60 -5.80 -45.02
C GLY A 25 32.26 -5.33 -45.56
N SER A 26 32.29 -4.49 -46.59
CA SER A 26 31.12 -4.16 -47.42
C SER A 26 30.89 -5.28 -48.44
N GLY A 27 29.66 -5.76 -48.54
CA GLY A 27 29.22 -6.68 -49.57
C GLY A 27 27.92 -7.36 -49.17
N ASP A 28 26.85 -7.01 -49.86
CA ASP A 28 25.53 -7.66 -49.78
C ASP A 28 25.67 -9.18 -49.90
N ASP A 29 25.05 -9.93 -48.99
CA ASP A 29 24.31 -11.16 -49.26
C ASP A 29 23.62 -11.62 -47.97
N VAL A 30 22.29 -11.68 -48.02
CA VAL A 30 21.39 -12.08 -46.93
C VAL A 30 21.41 -13.61 -46.82
N VAL A 31 21.99 -14.15 -45.75
CA VAL A 31 21.66 -15.48 -45.22
C VAL A 31 21.78 -15.41 -43.70
N GLY A 32 20.64 -15.54 -43.01
CA GLY A 32 20.60 -15.72 -41.56
C GLY A 32 21.19 -17.08 -41.19
N ASP A 33 22.14 -17.07 -40.26
CA ASP A 33 22.68 -18.26 -39.61
C ASP A 33 21.91 -18.46 -38.31
N ASP A 34 20.85 -19.26 -38.42
CA ASP A 34 20.05 -19.78 -37.34
C ASP A 34 20.60 -21.15 -36.96
N THR A 35 21.29 -21.25 -35.82
CA THR A 35 21.76 -22.53 -35.28
C THR A 35 21.59 -22.60 -33.76
N GLN A 36 20.34 -22.61 -33.31
CA GLN A 36 19.88 -23.36 -32.12
C GLN A 36 19.02 -24.55 -32.60
N PRO A 37 18.96 -25.68 -31.88
CA PRO A 37 18.37 -26.90 -32.41
C PRO A 37 16.84 -26.80 -32.38
N ASP A 38 16.25 -26.47 -33.52
CA ASP A 38 14.80 -26.57 -33.79
C ASP A 38 14.31 -27.99 -33.49
N GLY A 39 13.69 -28.16 -32.33
CA GLY A 39 12.95 -29.35 -31.97
C GLY A 39 11.56 -29.35 -32.58
N GLY A 40 11.44 -29.52 -33.91
CA GLY A 40 10.14 -29.80 -34.53
C GLY A 40 10.06 -29.44 -36.01
N THR A 41 10.01 -30.45 -36.90
CA THR A 41 9.78 -30.26 -38.34
C THR A 41 8.29 -30.25 -38.72
N ASN A 42 7.40 -29.86 -37.80
CA ASN A 42 5.96 -29.72 -38.07
C ASN A 42 5.55 -28.24 -37.96
N PRO A 43 5.02 -27.61 -39.02
CA PRO A 43 4.61 -26.20 -39.01
C PRO A 43 3.42 -25.86 -38.08
N ASP A 44 2.96 -26.81 -37.25
CA ASP A 44 1.86 -26.66 -36.28
C ASP A 44 2.35 -26.64 -34.81
N ASP A 45 3.67 -26.69 -34.56
CA ASP A 45 4.25 -26.65 -33.21
C ASP A 45 4.78 -25.25 -32.94
N VAL A 46 4.06 -24.48 -32.12
CA VAL A 46 4.36 -23.07 -31.83
C VAL A 46 5.09 -22.94 -30.50
N SER A 47 6.18 -22.15 -30.49
CA SER A 47 6.97 -21.86 -29.29
C SER A 47 6.24 -20.90 -28.36
N ILE A 48 6.50 -20.95 -27.05
CA ILE A 48 5.95 -19.95 -26.13
C ILE A 48 6.54 -18.57 -26.43
N TYR A 49 7.79 -18.53 -26.88
CA TYR A 49 8.43 -17.29 -27.34
C TYR A 49 7.64 -16.60 -28.47
N ASP A 50 7.16 -17.37 -29.44
CA ASP A 50 6.33 -16.83 -30.52
C ASP A 50 4.95 -16.38 -30.03
N ILE A 51 4.37 -17.11 -29.06
CA ILE A 51 3.11 -16.76 -28.39
C ILE A 51 3.24 -15.41 -27.69
N GLN A 52 4.29 -15.23 -26.89
CA GLN A 52 4.55 -13.99 -26.18
C GLN A 52 4.85 -12.81 -27.13
N GLY A 53 5.45 -13.07 -28.29
CA GLY A 53 5.80 -12.04 -29.25
C GLY A 53 4.82 -11.88 -30.41
N THR A 54 5.11 -12.60 -31.49
CA THR A 54 4.65 -12.23 -32.85
C THR A 54 3.32 -12.87 -33.27
N LEU A 55 2.78 -13.79 -32.46
CA LEU A 55 1.49 -14.39 -32.77
C LEU A 55 0.34 -13.40 -32.63
N PRO A 56 -0.60 -13.38 -33.61
CA PRO A 56 -1.78 -12.55 -33.51
C PRO A 56 -2.71 -13.03 -32.39
N VAL A 57 -3.26 -12.08 -31.64
CA VAL A 57 -4.37 -12.28 -30.69
C VAL A 57 -5.60 -12.80 -31.44
N ASP A 58 -6.39 -13.66 -30.80
CA ASP A 58 -7.59 -14.28 -31.39
C ASP A 58 -7.30 -15.03 -32.70
N GLY A 59 -6.09 -15.59 -32.80
CA GLY A 59 -5.66 -16.41 -33.93
C GLY A 59 -6.42 -17.73 -34.04
N ALA A 60 -6.11 -18.48 -35.11
CA ALA A 60 -6.54 -19.87 -35.20
C ALA A 60 -5.96 -20.66 -34.03
N ALA A 61 -6.68 -21.70 -33.57
CA ALA A 61 -6.17 -22.55 -32.51
C ALA A 61 -4.82 -23.17 -32.90
N ILE A 62 -3.87 -23.13 -31.97
CA ILE A 62 -2.49 -23.62 -32.13
C ILE A 62 -2.24 -24.83 -31.23
N ASN A 63 -1.12 -25.51 -31.46
CA ASN A 63 -0.60 -26.53 -30.56
C ASN A 63 0.77 -26.09 -30.02
N VAL A 64 1.00 -26.36 -28.74
CA VAL A 64 2.25 -26.08 -28.04
C VAL A 64 2.76 -27.42 -27.52
N ARG A 65 3.99 -27.81 -27.84
CA ARG A 65 4.49 -29.16 -27.53
C ARG A 65 5.71 -29.13 -26.65
N GLY A 66 5.83 -30.15 -25.80
CA GLY A 66 7.04 -30.38 -25.01
C GLY A 66 7.37 -29.26 -24.01
N VAL A 67 6.36 -28.61 -23.44
CA VAL A 67 6.55 -27.56 -22.42
C VAL A 67 6.42 -28.15 -21.02
N VAL A 68 7.09 -27.57 -20.04
CA VAL A 68 7.17 -28.08 -18.66
C VAL A 68 6.18 -27.35 -17.79
N VAL A 69 5.35 -28.08 -17.04
CA VAL A 69 4.47 -27.48 -16.01
C VAL A 69 5.34 -26.91 -14.89
N THR A 70 5.31 -25.59 -14.69
CA THR A 70 6.13 -24.88 -13.70
C THR A 70 5.38 -24.51 -12.43
N ALA A 71 4.06 -24.32 -12.52
CA ALA A 71 3.18 -24.08 -11.39
C ALA A 71 1.75 -24.57 -11.67
N ILE A 72 1.01 -24.88 -10.60
CA ILE A 72 -0.40 -25.28 -10.67
C ILE A 72 -1.15 -24.55 -9.56
N ASP A 73 -2.22 -23.86 -9.91
CA ASP A 73 -3.11 -23.22 -8.95
C ASP A 73 -4.01 -24.27 -8.27
N ASN A 74 -3.64 -24.57 -7.03
CA ASN A 74 -4.36 -25.45 -6.13
C ASN A 74 -4.71 -24.79 -4.80
N TYR A 75 -4.46 -23.48 -4.65
CA TYR A 75 -4.51 -22.76 -3.40
C TYR A 75 -5.81 -21.95 -3.25
N GLY A 76 -6.35 -21.89 -2.03
CA GLY A 76 -7.59 -21.15 -1.77
C GLY A 76 -8.82 -21.72 -2.50
N GLY A 77 -9.78 -20.83 -2.79
CA GLY A 77 -11.06 -21.17 -3.42
C GLY A 77 -11.07 -21.16 -4.95
N ARG A 78 -10.05 -20.58 -5.59
CA ARG A 78 -9.84 -20.57 -7.03
C ARG A 78 -8.82 -21.65 -7.37
N LYS A 79 -9.07 -22.45 -8.41
CA LYS A 79 -8.22 -23.57 -8.82
C LYS A 79 -8.39 -23.80 -10.31
N GLY A 80 -7.39 -24.43 -10.91
CA GLY A 80 -7.50 -24.92 -12.29
C GLY A 80 -6.65 -24.17 -13.30
N ASN A 81 -5.98 -23.11 -12.88
CA ASN A 81 -4.94 -22.48 -13.70
C ASN A 81 -3.62 -23.24 -13.51
N PHE A 82 -2.79 -23.25 -14.54
CA PHE A 82 -1.42 -23.75 -14.42
C PHE A 82 -0.52 -22.98 -15.39
N TRP A 83 0.78 -23.01 -15.12
CA TRP A 83 1.78 -22.32 -15.93
C TRP A 83 2.70 -23.35 -16.54
N VAL A 84 3.10 -23.07 -17.78
CA VAL A 84 4.06 -23.88 -18.51
C VAL A 84 5.21 -23.00 -18.98
N GLU A 85 6.40 -23.58 -19.04
CA GLU A 85 7.60 -22.92 -19.54
C GLU A 85 8.33 -23.82 -20.52
N GLU A 86 8.99 -23.25 -21.52
CA GLU A 86 9.88 -24.01 -22.39
C GLU A 86 11.02 -24.65 -21.57
N PRO A 87 11.48 -25.87 -21.89
CA PRO A 87 12.49 -26.54 -21.08
C PRO A 87 13.81 -25.77 -20.91
N ALA A 88 14.14 -24.87 -21.83
CA ALA A 88 15.33 -24.02 -21.74
C ALA A 88 15.16 -22.85 -20.76
N GLY A 89 13.92 -22.44 -20.51
CA GLY A 89 13.54 -21.25 -19.76
C GLY A 89 14.06 -19.93 -20.32
N GLY A 90 13.90 -18.86 -19.53
CA GLY A 90 14.40 -17.52 -19.86
C GLY A 90 13.31 -16.56 -20.36
N PRO A 91 13.70 -15.39 -20.91
CA PRO A 91 12.76 -14.37 -21.37
C PRO A 91 11.73 -14.92 -22.36
N TYR A 92 10.47 -14.58 -22.16
CA TYR A 92 9.32 -14.94 -23.00
C TYR A 92 9.08 -16.44 -23.14
N SER A 93 9.58 -17.26 -22.21
CA SER A 93 9.47 -18.72 -22.31
C SER A 93 8.32 -19.32 -21.53
N GLY A 94 7.61 -18.52 -20.72
CA GLY A 94 6.53 -18.95 -19.85
C GLY A 94 5.18 -18.39 -20.28
N VAL A 95 4.08 -19.07 -19.95
CA VAL A 95 2.72 -18.57 -20.22
C VAL A 95 1.70 -19.22 -19.27
N LEU A 96 0.64 -18.47 -18.94
CA LEU A 96 -0.52 -18.96 -18.20
C LEU A 96 -1.41 -19.81 -19.12
N VAL A 97 -1.85 -20.97 -18.62
CA VAL A 97 -2.94 -21.75 -19.23
C VAL A 97 -4.21 -21.58 -18.39
N TYR A 98 -5.21 -20.95 -18.99
CA TYR A 98 -6.47 -20.59 -18.35
C TYR A 98 -7.65 -21.39 -18.93
N GLY A 99 -8.58 -21.80 -18.07
CA GLY A 99 -9.82 -22.45 -18.51
C GLY A 99 -9.68 -23.88 -19.02
N ALA A 100 -8.60 -24.59 -18.67
CA ALA A 100 -8.47 -26.02 -18.92
C ALA A 100 -9.44 -26.86 -18.07
N ASP A 101 -9.69 -28.11 -18.47
CA ASP A 101 -10.54 -29.02 -17.70
C ASP A 101 -9.96 -29.26 -16.29
N LEU A 102 -10.78 -29.04 -15.26
CA LEU A 102 -10.34 -29.16 -13.86
C LEU A 102 -9.89 -30.58 -13.49
N GLY A 103 -10.43 -31.61 -14.15
CA GLY A 103 -9.99 -32.99 -13.95
C GLY A 103 -8.59 -33.21 -14.51
N ALA A 104 -8.34 -32.72 -15.73
CA ALA A 104 -7.01 -32.77 -16.34
C ALA A 104 -5.97 -32.01 -15.50
N VAL A 105 -6.30 -30.81 -15.01
CA VAL A 105 -5.38 -30.01 -14.18
C VAL A 105 -5.11 -30.66 -12.82
N ALA A 106 -6.11 -31.31 -12.22
CA ALA A 106 -5.95 -32.01 -10.95
C ALA A 106 -4.98 -33.21 -11.02
N ASP A 107 -4.77 -33.78 -12.20
CA ASP A 107 -3.84 -34.89 -12.44
C ASP A 107 -2.42 -34.42 -12.77
N LEU A 108 -2.20 -33.13 -13.05
CA LEU A 108 -0.88 -32.57 -13.36
C LEU A 108 0.03 -32.49 -12.14
N GLN A 109 1.34 -32.56 -12.41
CA GLN A 109 2.41 -32.32 -11.45
C GLN A 109 3.38 -31.28 -11.99
N VAL A 110 3.92 -30.44 -11.11
CA VAL A 110 5.04 -29.57 -11.45
C VAL A 110 6.22 -30.45 -11.92
N GLY A 111 6.74 -30.15 -13.11
CA GLY A 111 7.75 -30.96 -13.81
C GLY A 111 7.18 -31.92 -14.85
N ASP A 112 5.86 -32.04 -15.01
CA ASP A 112 5.30 -32.78 -16.15
C ASP A 112 5.67 -32.09 -17.47
N LEU A 113 6.03 -32.90 -18.47
CA LEU A 113 6.21 -32.45 -19.85
C LEU A 113 4.89 -32.65 -20.58
N VAL A 114 4.30 -31.57 -21.09
CA VAL A 114 2.96 -31.58 -21.68
C VAL A 114 2.94 -31.07 -23.12
N ASP A 115 2.02 -31.63 -23.89
CA ASP A 115 1.54 -31.07 -25.14
C ASP A 115 0.16 -30.45 -24.88
N LEU A 116 -0.03 -29.21 -25.32
CA LEU A 116 -1.29 -28.48 -25.32
C LEU A 116 -1.82 -28.42 -26.74
N GLU A 117 -3.02 -28.94 -26.97
CA GLU A 117 -3.65 -28.88 -28.28
C GLU A 117 -4.93 -28.05 -28.24
N SER A 118 -5.20 -27.38 -29.36
CA SER A 118 -6.36 -26.49 -29.52
C SER A 118 -6.40 -25.37 -28.47
N VAL A 119 -5.29 -24.64 -28.30
CA VAL A 119 -5.25 -23.42 -27.47
C VAL A 119 -5.36 -22.18 -28.35
N VAL A 120 -5.91 -21.10 -27.82
CA VAL A 120 -5.95 -19.78 -28.46
C VAL A 120 -5.17 -18.81 -27.59
N LYS A 121 -4.34 -17.96 -28.21
CA LYS A 121 -3.71 -16.83 -27.52
C LYS A 121 -4.77 -15.78 -27.23
N ASP A 122 -4.87 -15.39 -25.97
CA ASP A 122 -5.63 -14.24 -25.51
C ASP A 122 -4.68 -13.23 -24.85
N GLU A 123 -5.04 -11.95 -24.96
CA GLU A 123 -4.37 -10.83 -24.29
C GLU A 123 -5.37 -10.24 -23.30
N PHE A 124 -5.34 -10.78 -22.10
CA PHE A 124 -6.32 -10.44 -21.08
C PHE A 124 -6.02 -9.07 -20.48
N ALA A 125 -6.97 -8.15 -20.59
CA ALA A 125 -6.98 -6.90 -19.82
C ALA A 125 -8.29 -6.80 -19.04
N LEU A 126 -8.18 -6.42 -17.76
CA LEU A 126 -9.37 -6.09 -16.99
C LEU A 126 -10.02 -4.82 -17.52
N VAL A 127 -11.35 -4.80 -17.54
CA VAL A 127 -12.15 -3.64 -18.01
C VAL A 127 -11.84 -2.36 -17.23
N ASP A 128 -11.51 -2.49 -15.95
CA ASP A 128 -11.17 -1.37 -15.08
C ASP A 128 -9.67 -1.00 -15.11
N ASP A 129 -8.82 -1.79 -15.78
CA ASP A 129 -7.42 -1.45 -15.99
C ASP A 129 -7.27 -0.48 -17.17
N THR A 130 -6.99 0.79 -16.86
CA THR A 130 -6.80 1.84 -17.87
C THR A 130 -5.35 1.99 -18.33
N THR A 131 -4.43 1.14 -17.87
CA THR A 131 -3.00 1.24 -18.17
C THR A 131 -2.68 0.81 -19.60
N GLY A 132 -3.56 0.01 -20.22
CA GLY A 132 -3.36 -0.57 -21.53
C GLY A 132 -2.48 -1.81 -21.54
N ARG A 133 -2.10 -2.32 -20.36
CA ARG A 133 -1.36 -3.57 -20.20
C ARG A 133 -2.30 -4.76 -20.28
N THR A 134 -1.76 -5.87 -20.76
CA THR A 134 -2.44 -7.15 -20.90
C THR A 134 -1.60 -8.23 -20.24
N THR A 135 -2.21 -9.39 -20.05
CA THR A 135 -1.54 -10.64 -19.70
C THR A 135 -1.75 -11.61 -20.85
N THR A 136 -0.67 -12.16 -21.40
CA THR A 136 -0.76 -13.25 -22.38
C THR A 136 -1.19 -14.54 -21.69
N GLU A 137 -2.32 -15.09 -22.12
CA GLU A 137 -2.82 -16.37 -21.64
C GLU A 137 -3.25 -17.30 -22.79
N LEU A 138 -3.20 -18.60 -22.52
CA LEU A 138 -3.71 -19.64 -23.39
C LEU A 138 -5.09 -20.09 -22.92
N VAL A 139 -6.10 -19.84 -23.75
CA VAL A 139 -7.51 -20.11 -23.43
C VAL A 139 -8.10 -21.18 -24.35
N PRO A 140 -9.22 -21.83 -23.96
CA PRO A 140 -9.94 -22.71 -24.88
C PRO A 140 -10.57 -21.92 -26.04
N PRO A 141 -10.64 -22.50 -27.25
CA PRO A 141 -11.38 -21.90 -28.36
C PRO A 141 -12.88 -21.85 -28.06
N ASP A 142 -13.60 -20.95 -28.74
CA ASP A 142 -15.04 -20.79 -28.60
C ASP A 142 -15.82 -22.12 -28.71
N GLY A 143 -16.45 -22.52 -27.60
CA GLY A 143 -17.23 -23.76 -27.52
C GLY A 143 -16.39 -25.05 -27.57
N GLY A 144 -15.07 -24.95 -27.46
CA GLY A 144 -14.12 -26.05 -27.37
C GLY A 144 -13.48 -26.18 -25.98
N ALA A 145 -12.42 -26.98 -25.91
CA ALA A 145 -11.65 -27.22 -24.69
C ALA A 145 -10.18 -27.39 -25.06
N ILE A 146 -9.29 -26.97 -24.15
CA ILE A 146 -7.86 -27.25 -24.23
C ILE A 146 -7.66 -28.75 -23.99
N VAL A 147 -6.89 -29.41 -24.85
CA VAL A 147 -6.47 -30.79 -24.63
C VAL A 147 -5.06 -30.78 -24.04
N VAL A 148 -4.94 -31.20 -22.78
CA VAL A 148 -3.65 -31.33 -22.09
C VAL A 148 -3.22 -32.78 -22.09
N THR A 149 -2.07 -33.08 -22.70
CA THR A 149 -1.49 -34.43 -22.75
C THR A 149 -0.15 -34.47 -22.06
N VAL A 150 -0.02 -35.21 -20.96
CA VAL A 150 1.30 -35.49 -20.36
C VAL A 150 2.05 -36.47 -21.25
N VAL A 151 3.14 -36.00 -21.85
CA VAL A 151 4.01 -36.77 -22.77
C VAL A 151 5.27 -37.29 -22.10
N GLY A 152 5.56 -36.84 -20.87
CA GLY A 152 6.67 -37.34 -20.07
C GLY A 152 6.92 -36.49 -18.82
N THR A 153 8.15 -36.57 -18.32
CA THR A 153 8.65 -35.74 -17.21
C THR A 153 9.75 -34.82 -17.71
N GLY A 154 9.59 -33.52 -17.50
CA GLY A 154 10.60 -32.49 -17.75
C GLY A 154 11.40 -32.14 -16.49
N THR A 155 12.47 -31.37 -16.68
CA THR A 155 13.12 -30.66 -15.57
C THR A 155 12.54 -29.26 -15.54
N VAL A 156 12.02 -28.83 -14.40
CA VAL A 156 11.58 -27.43 -14.22
C VAL A 156 12.77 -26.52 -14.50
N PRO A 157 12.64 -25.51 -15.38
CA PRO A 157 13.71 -24.56 -15.63
C PRO A 157 14.22 -23.91 -14.35
N ALA A 158 15.51 -23.56 -14.33
CA ALA A 158 16.04 -22.79 -13.21
C ALA A 158 15.41 -21.39 -13.22
N PRO A 159 15.04 -20.82 -12.06
CA PRO A 159 14.44 -19.49 -12.04
C PRO A 159 15.34 -18.45 -12.70
N ALA A 160 14.78 -17.62 -13.57
CA ALA A 160 15.48 -16.46 -14.10
C ALA A 160 15.72 -15.45 -12.97
N VAL A 161 16.97 -15.02 -12.79
CA VAL A 161 17.29 -14.01 -11.77
C VAL A 161 17.01 -12.62 -12.34
N VAL A 162 16.08 -11.91 -11.70
CA VAL A 162 15.64 -10.56 -12.08
C VAL A 162 16.07 -9.57 -10.99
N ASP A 163 16.51 -8.39 -11.40
CA ASP A 163 16.86 -7.30 -10.51
C ASP A 163 15.67 -6.35 -10.39
N SER A 164 14.85 -6.52 -9.34
CA SER A 164 13.64 -5.72 -9.14
C SER A 164 13.94 -4.24 -8.89
N LEU A 165 15.05 -3.93 -8.24
CA LEU A 165 15.50 -2.55 -8.02
C LEU A 165 15.79 -1.89 -9.37
N ALA A 166 16.57 -2.56 -10.24
CA ALA A 166 16.90 -2.01 -11.55
C ALA A 166 15.67 -1.74 -12.42
N ILE A 167 14.62 -2.57 -12.31
CA ILE A 167 13.33 -2.32 -12.97
C ILE A 167 12.65 -1.08 -12.37
N GLY A 168 12.54 -0.98 -11.06
CA GLY A 168 11.87 0.16 -10.42
C GLY A 168 12.56 1.50 -10.69
N GLN A 169 13.89 1.50 -10.78
CA GLN A 169 14.69 2.70 -11.06
C GLN A 169 14.67 3.16 -12.53
N MET A 170 14.02 2.41 -13.44
CA MET A 170 13.79 2.91 -14.79
C MET A 170 12.84 4.11 -14.73
N LEU A 171 13.21 5.23 -15.35
CA LEU A 171 12.41 6.47 -15.29
C LEU A 171 11.06 6.33 -16.00
N ASP A 172 11.06 5.69 -17.17
CA ASP A 172 9.90 5.58 -18.02
C ASP A 172 9.09 4.32 -17.72
N GLN A 173 7.79 4.48 -17.47
CA GLN A 173 6.88 3.36 -17.20
C GLN A 173 6.85 2.34 -18.35
N ALA A 174 6.97 2.81 -19.60
CA ALA A 174 7.00 1.93 -20.77
C ALA A 174 8.24 1.02 -20.78
N ASP A 175 9.38 1.48 -20.24
CA ASP A 175 10.59 0.67 -20.15
C ASP A 175 10.43 -0.41 -19.06
N ARG A 176 9.79 -0.06 -17.93
CA ARG A 176 9.43 -1.04 -16.90
C ARG A 176 8.49 -2.11 -17.43
N ASP A 177 7.46 -1.68 -18.17
CA ASP A 177 6.49 -2.57 -18.80
C ASP A 177 7.21 -3.52 -19.78
N ALA A 178 8.03 -2.98 -20.68
CA ALA A 178 8.77 -3.77 -21.66
C ALA A 178 9.80 -4.71 -21.02
N GLU A 179 10.38 -4.35 -19.86
CA GLU A 179 11.27 -5.24 -19.12
C GLU A 179 10.49 -6.35 -18.41
N TRP A 180 9.37 -6.02 -17.75
CA TRP A 180 8.57 -7.00 -17.02
C TRP A 180 7.88 -8.01 -17.94
N GLU A 181 7.45 -7.57 -19.13
CA GLU A 181 6.82 -8.42 -20.16
C GLU A 181 7.61 -9.70 -20.46
N LYS A 182 8.95 -9.62 -20.40
CA LYS A 182 9.84 -10.77 -20.61
C LYS A 182 9.61 -11.91 -19.63
N TRP A 183 9.06 -11.61 -18.46
CA TRP A 183 9.02 -12.50 -17.33
C TRP A 183 7.61 -13.01 -17.03
N GLU A 184 6.63 -12.62 -17.83
CA GLU A 184 5.27 -13.11 -17.70
C GLU A 184 5.20 -14.63 -17.91
N GLY A 185 4.58 -15.32 -16.96
CA GLY A 185 4.48 -16.79 -16.90
C GLY A 185 5.79 -17.52 -16.64
N VAL A 186 6.93 -16.82 -16.54
CA VAL A 186 8.26 -17.39 -16.35
C VAL A 186 8.55 -17.62 -14.87
N LEU A 187 9.19 -18.73 -14.52
CA LEU A 187 9.70 -18.92 -13.17
C LEU A 187 10.90 -17.99 -12.93
N LEU A 188 10.78 -17.09 -11.95
CA LEU A 188 11.78 -16.06 -11.67
C LEU A 188 12.13 -15.96 -10.20
N GLN A 189 13.27 -15.33 -9.93
CA GLN A 189 13.80 -15.10 -8.58
C GLN A 189 14.36 -13.69 -8.47
N VAL A 190 13.90 -12.94 -7.46
CA VAL A 190 14.53 -11.69 -7.01
C VAL A 190 15.34 -11.98 -5.75
N ASN A 191 16.48 -11.32 -5.58
CA ASN A 191 17.41 -11.57 -4.47
C ASN A 191 17.60 -10.32 -3.63
N ASN A 192 17.72 -10.52 -2.31
CA ASN A 192 17.96 -9.43 -1.35
C ASN A 192 16.99 -8.27 -1.55
N VAL A 193 15.71 -8.51 -1.30
CA VAL A 193 14.66 -7.49 -1.41
C VAL A 193 14.05 -7.22 -0.04
N SER A 194 13.90 -5.95 0.33
CA SER A 194 13.23 -5.54 1.57
C SER A 194 11.72 -5.59 1.37
N ILE A 195 10.96 -5.90 2.42
CA ILE A 195 9.50 -5.73 2.42
C ILE A 195 9.18 -4.25 2.62
N THR A 196 8.53 -3.63 1.64
CA THR A 196 8.23 -2.18 1.64
C THR A 196 6.78 -1.86 2.00
N SER A 197 5.89 -2.86 2.01
CA SER A 197 4.52 -2.69 2.47
C SER A 197 4.05 -3.79 3.42
N GLY A 198 3.12 -3.44 4.30
CA GLY A 198 2.36 -4.44 5.07
C GLY A 198 1.47 -5.31 4.17
N LEU A 199 0.96 -6.40 4.75
CA LEU A 199 -0.02 -7.27 4.07
C LEU A 199 -1.31 -6.51 3.74
N ARG A 200 -1.75 -6.65 2.49
CA ARG A 200 -2.98 -6.07 1.97
C ARG A 200 -3.89 -7.16 1.41
N SER A 201 -5.18 -7.09 1.72
CA SER A 201 -6.19 -7.94 1.07
C SER A 201 -6.43 -7.47 -0.36
N ILE A 202 -6.35 -8.40 -1.32
CA ILE A 202 -6.61 -8.14 -2.75
C ILE A 202 -7.93 -8.73 -3.23
N SER A 203 -8.69 -9.34 -2.32
CA SER A 203 -10.05 -9.81 -2.55
C SER A 203 -10.98 -9.26 -1.48
N SER A 204 -12.19 -8.86 -1.89
CA SER A 204 -13.26 -8.44 -0.97
C SER A 204 -14.03 -9.62 -0.38
N THR A 205 -13.82 -10.83 -0.92
CA THR A 205 -14.57 -12.03 -0.54
C THR A 205 -13.68 -13.17 -0.04
N ASP A 206 -12.38 -13.13 -0.35
CA ASP A 206 -11.41 -14.15 0.05
C ASP A 206 -10.27 -13.51 0.86
N THR A 207 -10.34 -13.65 2.18
CA THR A 207 -9.36 -13.10 3.11
C THR A 207 -8.00 -13.79 3.05
N THR A 208 -7.87 -14.94 2.36
CA THR A 208 -6.55 -15.57 2.16
C THR A 208 -5.81 -15.01 0.95
N PHE A 209 -6.50 -14.20 0.14
CA PHE A 209 -5.91 -13.52 -1.01
C PHE A 209 -5.34 -12.19 -0.55
N VAL A 210 -4.04 -12.23 -0.29
CA VAL A 210 -3.24 -11.12 0.21
C VAL A 210 -1.99 -10.94 -0.63
N GLU A 211 -1.44 -9.73 -0.60
CA GLU A 211 -0.14 -9.40 -1.18
C GLU A 211 0.64 -8.45 -0.26
N PHE A 212 1.94 -8.36 -0.47
CA PHE A 212 2.79 -7.27 0.03
C PHE A 212 3.78 -6.85 -1.06
N GLN A 213 4.36 -5.66 -0.93
CA GLN A 213 5.37 -5.14 -1.85
C GLN A 213 6.78 -5.38 -1.30
N VAL A 214 7.73 -5.62 -2.20
CA VAL A 214 9.16 -5.67 -1.90
C VAL A 214 9.90 -4.64 -2.72
N THR A 215 11.19 -4.41 -2.41
CA THR A 215 12.11 -3.58 -3.20
C THR A 215 11.86 -3.69 -4.71
N GLY A 216 11.71 -2.55 -5.36
CA GLY A 216 11.23 -2.45 -6.72
C GLY A 216 9.70 -2.37 -6.83
N PRO A 217 9.18 -2.48 -8.06
CA PRO A 217 7.75 -2.34 -8.33
C PRO A 217 6.99 -3.66 -8.13
N VAL A 218 7.60 -4.65 -7.47
CA VAL A 218 7.15 -6.04 -7.46
C VAL A 218 6.30 -6.34 -6.23
N ARG A 219 5.14 -6.95 -6.47
CA ARG A 219 4.26 -7.47 -5.42
C ARG A 219 4.40 -8.99 -5.29
N VAL A 220 4.45 -9.48 -4.05
CA VAL A 220 4.42 -10.92 -3.75
C VAL A 220 3.01 -11.29 -3.37
N ASP A 221 2.39 -12.16 -4.17
CA ASP A 221 0.96 -12.46 -4.11
C ASP A 221 0.69 -13.92 -3.71
N SER A 222 -0.33 -14.11 -2.88
CA SER A 222 -0.75 -15.42 -2.35
C SER A 222 -1.49 -16.35 -3.32
N SER A 223 -1.57 -16.04 -4.62
CA SER A 223 -2.40 -16.78 -5.58
C SER A 223 -2.10 -18.28 -5.63
N LEU A 224 -0.85 -18.68 -5.43
CA LEU A 224 -0.43 -20.10 -5.47
C LEU A 224 -0.12 -20.69 -4.10
N THR A 225 0.03 -19.87 -3.05
CA THR A 225 0.43 -20.35 -1.73
C THR A 225 0.18 -19.32 -0.64
N ALA A 226 0.15 -19.78 0.62
CA ALA A 226 0.13 -18.87 1.75
C ALA A 226 1.47 -18.11 1.85
N LEU A 227 1.42 -16.80 2.07
CA LEU A 227 2.60 -15.99 2.30
C LEU A 227 3.17 -16.22 3.71
N ILE A 228 4.38 -15.68 3.97
CA ILE A 228 4.99 -15.72 5.30
C ILE A 228 4.10 -14.98 6.32
N ASP A 229 4.17 -15.41 7.58
CA ASP A 229 3.46 -14.79 8.70
C ASP A 229 4.37 -14.82 9.95
N PRO A 230 4.72 -13.66 10.55
CA PRO A 230 4.33 -12.32 10.14
C PRO A 230 5.06 -11.83 8.88
N VAL A 231 4.43 -10.90 8.17
CA VAL A 231 5.10 -9.97 7.24
C VAL A 231 5.43 -8.72 8.02
N THR A 232 6.72 -8.43 8.17
CA THR A 232 7.20 -7.20 8.82
C THR A 232 7.78 -6.28 7.75
N VAL A 233 7.30 -5.04 7.70
CA VAL A 233 7.94 -3.99 6.89
C VAL A 233 9.40 -3.85 7.35
N ASP A 234 10.30 -3.60 6.40
CA ASP A 234 11.76 -3.50 6.55
C ASP A 234 12.49 -4.85 6.74
N ASP A 235 11.77 -5.98 6.82
CA ASP A 235 12.44 -7.28 6.81
C ASP A 235 13.15 -7.51 5.46
N CYS A 236 14.45 -7.81 5.52
CA CYS A 236 15.24 -8.14 4.34
C CYS A 236 15.08 -9.63 3.99
N LEU A 237 14.48 -9.91 2.83
CA LEU A 237 14.34 -11.26 2.29
C LEU A 237 15.59 -11.64 1.51
N ALA A 238 16.12 -12.84 1.74
CA ALA A 238 17.25 -13.38 0.99
C ALA A 238 16.88 -13.57 -0.49
N SER A 239 15.67 -14.06 -0.75
CA SER A 239 15.12 -14.17 -2.11
C SER A 239 13.61 -14.39 -2.10
N VAL A 240 12.96 -14.04 -3.20
CA VAL A 240 11.59 -14.48 -3.51
C VAL A 240 11.62 -15.18 -4.87
N THR A 241 11.18 -16.44 -4.91
CA THR A 241 11.03 -17.22 -6.14
C THR A 241 9.55 -17.48 -6.42
N GLY A 242 9.15 -17.42 -7.68
CA GLY A 242 7.78 -17.68 -8.08
C GLY A 242 7.54 -17.42 -9.56
N ILE A 243 6.30 -17.55 -10.00
CA ILE A 243 5.92 -17.23 -11.37
C ILE A 243 5.80 -15.71 -11.52
N GLY A 244 6.42 -15.14 -12.54
CA GLY A 244 6.18 -13.76 -12.94
C GLY A 244 4.80 -13.62 -13.55
N ASP A 245 4.08 -12.59 -13.12
CA ASP A 245 2.72 -12.34 -13.55
C ASP A 245 2.47 -10.83 -13.67
N TYR A 246 1.45 -10.45 -14.43
CA TYR A 246 0.91 -9.11 -14.44
C TYR A 246 -0.59 -9.16 -14.16
N PHE A 247 -1.01 -8.47 -13.10
CA PHE A 247 -2.44 -8.23 -12.85
C PHE A 247 -2.59 -6.95 -12.01
N PHE A 248 -2.87 -5.83 -12.68
CA PHE A 248 -2.72 -4.44 -12.20
C PHE A 248 -1.29 -4.02 -11.78
N ASN A 249 -0.46 -4.97 -11.36
CA ASN A 249 0.87 -4.78 -10.83
C ASN A 249 1.77 -5.92 -11.33
N TYR A 250 3.07 -5.69 -11.33
CA TYR A 250 4.07 -6.73 -11.49
C TYR A 250 4.07 -7.64 -10.28
N LYS A 251 3.93 -8.94 -10.50
CA LYS A 251 3.71 -9.91 -9.44
C LYS A 251 4.67 -11.07 -9.51
N ILE A 252 5.12 -11.53 -8.35
CA ILE A 252 5.70 -12.85 -8.18
C ILE A 252 4.68 -13.69 -7.42
N LEU A 253 4.38 -14.87 -7.95
CA LEU A 253 3.48 -15.86 -7.35
C LEU A 253 4.33 -17.01 -6.79
N PRO A 254 4.71 -17.01 -5.49
CA PRO A 254 5.43 -18.13 -4.90
C PRO A 254 4.55 -19.38 -4.93
N ARG A 255 5.10 -20.51 -5.36
CA ARG A 255 4.41 -21.80 -5.43
C ARG A 255 4.37 -22.46 -4.07
N THR A 256 5.32 -22.14 -3.21
CA THR A 256 5.35 -22.54 -1.80
C THR A 256 5.83 -21.41 -0.92
N THR A 257 5.37 -21.36 0.34
CA THR A 257 5.88 -20.37 1.32
C THR A 257 7.40 -20.42 1.48
N ALA A 258 8.04 -21.58 1.27
CA ALA A 258 9.49 -21.73 1.37
C ALA A 258 10.28 -21.01 0.27
N GLU A 259 9.62 -20.60 -0.82
CA GLU A 259 10.22 -19.78 -1.88
C GLU A 259 10.31 -18.30 -1.50
N ILE A 260 9.75 -17.91 -0.36
CA ILE A 260 9.96 -16.61 0.29
C ILE A 260 11.05 -16.81 1.36
N ALA A 261 12.31 -16.70 0.94
CA ALA A 261 13.44 -16.95 1.82
C ALA A 261 13.73 -15.70 2.67
N THR A 262 13.58 -15.82 3.99
CA THR A 262 13.91 -14.73 4.95
C THR A 262 15.40 -14.71 5.30
N GLY A 263 15.83 -13.68 6.03
CA GLY A 263 17.21 -13.58 6.55
C GLY A 263 18.24 -13.12 5.53
N GLY A 264 17.82 -12.29 4.57
CA GLY A 264 18.71 -11.57 3.69
C GLY A 264 19.56 -10.55 4.46
N SER A 265 20.63 -10.07 3.85
CA SER A 265 21.52 -9.07 4.47
C SER A 265 22.08 -8.04 3.49
N GLY A 266 21.62 -8.04 2.24
CA GLY A 266 22.12 -7.17 1.18
C GLY A 266 21.02 -6.41 0.46
N CYS A 267 19.89 -6.17 1.15
CA CYS A 267 18.77 -5.48 0.53
C CYS A 267 19.14 -4.02 0.25
N PRO A 268 18.62 -3.44 -0.84
CA PRO A 268 18.74 -2.01 -1.10
C PRO A 268 18.28 -1.18 0.10
N ALA A 269 18.97 -0.06 0.31
CA ALA A 269 18.61 0.85 1.38
C ALA A 269 17.30 1.55 1.02
N GLN A 270 16.42 1.69 2.00
CA GLN A 270 15.27 2.57 1.92
C GLN A 270 15.66 4.01 2.23
N GLU A 271 14.81 4.95 1.86
CA GLU A 271 14.94 6.37 2.12
C GLU A 271 14.65 6.71 3.59
N SER A 272 15.61 6.35 4.44
CA SER A 272 15.48 6.48 5.90
C SER A 272 16.48 7.44 6.53
N ASP A 273 17.30 8.09 5.71
CA ASP A 273 18.27 9.09 6.16
C ASP A 273 18.27 10.36 5.29
N ALA A 274 18.89 11.42 5.81
CA ALA A 274 18.87 12.73 5.15
C ALA A 274 19.55 12.76 3.77
N THR A 275 20.38 11.77 3.43
CA THR A 275 21.01 11.67 2.12
C THR A 275 20.09 10.96 1.14
N ALA A 276 19.49 9.84 1.54
CA ALA A 276 18.54 9.10 0.72
C ALA A 276 17.25 9.91 0.48
N CYS A 277 16.82 10.68 1.47
CA CYS A 277 15.60 11.50 1.39
C CYS A 277 15.73 12.84 0.63
N ASP A 278 16.88 13.14 0.00
CA ASP A 278 17.13 14.41 -0.72
C ASP A 278 18.07 14.22 -1.92
N ASN A 279 18.18 13.00 -2.47
CA ASN A 279 19.10 12.70 -3.58
C ASN A 279 18.41 12.66 -4.95
N GLY A 280 17.07 12.73 -5.02
CA GLY A 280 16.31 12.64 -6.27
C GLY A 280 16.15 11.22 -6.82
N ILE A 281 16.44 10.20 -6.02
CA ILE A 281 16.43 8.78 -6.39
C ILE A 281 15.39 8.07 -5.52
N ASP A 282 14.70 7.12 -6.14
CA ASP A 282 13.92 6.10 -5.45
C ASP A 282 14.89 4.93 -5.11
N ASP A 283 15.46 4.97 -3.91
CA ASP A 283 16.59 4.14 -3.47
C ASP A 283 16.18 2.67 -3.28
N ASP A 284 14.94 2.40 -2.87
CA ASP A 284 14.37 1.05 -2.82
C ASP A 284 13.43 0.73 -3.98
N ALA A 285 13.12 1.74 -4.81
CA ALA A 285 12.35 1.65 -6.04
C ALA A 285 10.90 1.19 -5.85
N ASP A 286 10.31 1.50 -4.70
CA ASP A 286 8.92 1.15 -4.37
C ASP A 286 7.87 2.08 -5.01
N GLY A 287 8.33 3.15 -5.67
CA GLY A 287 7.53 4.15 -6.36
C GLY A 287 7.52 5.52 -5.67
N PHE A 288 8.18 5.68 -4.52
CA PHE A 288 8.22 6.92 -3.77
C PHE A 288 9.67 7.36 -3.50
N ALA A 289 10.09 8.46 -4.11
CA ALA A 289 11.43 9.03 -3.90
C ALA A 289 11.42 10.18 -2.87
N ASP A 290 12.53 10.34 -2.15
CA ASP A 290 12.80 11.46 -1.25
C ASP A 290 11.63 11.73 -0.26
N CYS A 291 11.28 12.98 -0.01
CA CYS A 291 10.16 13.34 0.88
C CYS A 291 8.77 12.89 0.41
N ALA A 292 8.63 12.33 -0.81
CA ALA A 292 7.40 11.63 -1.18
C ALA A 292 7.34 10.23 -0.55
N ASP A 293 8.48 9.66 -0.19
CA ASP A 293 8.58 8.39 0.53
C ASP A 293 8.07 8.49 1.97
N PHE A 294 7.35 7.46 2.41
CA PHE A 294 6.73 7.44 3.74
C PHE A 294 7.75 7.28 4.86
N SER A 295 8.86 6.58 4.60
CA SER A 295 9.95 6.43 5.57
C SER A 295 10.78 7.72 5.73
N CYS A 296 10.78 8.60 4.73
CA CYS A 296 11.34 9.95 4.84
C CYS A 296 10.51 10.94 5.65
N GLN A 297 9.18 10.76 5.74
CA GLN A 297 8.28 11.76 6.33
C GLN A 297 8.55 12.03 7.82
N VAL A 298 9.26 11.13 8.51
CA VAL A 298 9.70 11.33 9.90
C VAL A 298 10.97 12.19 10.03
N LEU A 299 11.69 12.44 8.94
CA LEU A 299 12.90 13.24 8.96
C LEU A 299 12.59 14.74 8.96
N PRO A 300 13.32 15.55 9.74
CA PRO A 300 13.13 17.00 9.77
C PRO A 300 13.27 17.68 8.40
N ALA A 301 14.04 17.11 7.47
CA ALA A 301 14.21 17.66 6.12
C ALA A 301 12.92 17.58 5.28
N CYS A 302 12.05 16.61 5.59
CA CYS A 302 10.80 16.36 4.88
C CYS A 302 9.56 16.86 5.64
N GLN A 303 9.76 17.54 6.76
CA GLN A 303 8.67 18.11 7.55
C GLN A 303 8.63 19.62 7.40
N THR A 304 7.41 20.16 7.27
CA THR A 304 7.18 21.59 7.32
C THR A 304 6.81 22.01 8.74
N ASP A 305 7.67 22.82 9.38
CA ASP A 305 7.31 23.51 10.62
C ASP A 305 6.17 24.49 10.33
N THR A 306 5.04 24.32 10.99
CA THR A 306 3.82 25.11 10.70
C THR A 306 2.96 25.33 11.96
N THR A 307 1.83 26.02 11.77
CA THR A 307 0.81 26.26 12.80
C THR A 307 -0.44 25.43 12.53
N VAL A 308 -1.23 25.19 13.58
CA VAL A 308 -2.57 24.57 13.45
C VAL A 308 -3.45 25.41 12.53
N SER A 309 -3.39 26.73 12.65
CA SER A 309 -4.14 27.64 11.79
C SER A 309 -3.78 27.49 10.30
N ASP A 310 -2.51 27.33 9.96
CA ASP A 310 -2.08 27.15 8.57
C ASP A 310 -2.56 25.82 7.98
N VAL A 311 -2.53 24.74 8.77
CA VAL A 311 -3.11 23.44 8.40
C VAL A 311 -4.61 23.59 8.12
N GLN A 312 -5.37 24.17 9.05
CA GLN A 312 -6.82 24.35 8.95
C GLN A 312 -7.25 25.32 7.84
N MET A 313 -6.37 26.21 7.39
CA MET A 313 -6.63 27.09 6.24
C MET A 313 -6.20 26.47 4.90
N GLY A 314 -5.65 25.24 4.92
CA GLY A 314 -5.15 24.56 3.73
C GLY A 314 -3.92 25.25 3.10
N THR A 315 -3.17 26.05 3.87
CA THR A 315 -1.95 26.71 3.37
C THR A 315 -0.73 25.79 3.45
N VAL A 316 -0.81 24.71 4.22
CA VAL A 316 0.20 23.65 4.34
C VAL A 316 -0.46 22.28 4.22
N SER A 317 0.17 21.37 3.50
CA SER A 317 -0.23 19.96 3.36
C SER A 317 0.98 19.03 3.49
N GLY A 318 0.77 17.72 3.53
CA GLY A 318 1.84 16.73 3.64
C GLY A 318 2.40 16.63 5.07
N ALA A 319 3.67 16.23 5.18
CA ALA A 319 4.37 16.03 6.44
C ALA A 319 4.65 17.36 7.17
N VAL A 320 4.22 17.46 8.42
CA VAL A 320 4.31 18.69 9.24
C VAL A 320 4.83 18.43 10.64
N THR A 321 5.38 19.49 11.22
CA THR A 321 5.69 19.61 12.64
C THR A 321 4.89 20.76 13.24
N LEU A 322 4.12 20.47 14.28
CA LEU A 322 3.43 21.46 15.12
C LEU A 322 4.17 21.54 16.45
N SER A 323 4.89 22.63 16.69
CA SER A 323 5.73 22.78 17.89
C SER A 323 5.00 23.51 19.01
N GLY A 324 5.01 22.95 20.22
CA GLY A 324 4.51 23.59 21.43
C GLY A 324 3.00 23.83 21.47
N VAL A 325 2.22 23.08 20.69
CA VAL A 325 0.76 23.20 20.64
C VAL A 325 0.12 22.66 21.92
N VAL A 326 -1.03 23.23 22.28
CA VAL A 326 -1.72 23.00 23.56
C VAL A 326 -2.78 21.93 23.41
N ILE A 327 -2.79 20.93 24.28
CA ILE A 327 -3.85 19.91 24.32
C ILE A 327 -5.17 20.55 24.75
N THR A 328 -6.18 20.57 23.88
CA THR A 328 -7.51 21.15 24.16
C THR A 328 -8.53 20.10 24.59
N ALA A 329 -8.41 18.87 24.09
CA ALA A 329 -9.20 17.70 24.47
C ALA A 329 -8.42 16.40 24.22
N ILE A 330 -8.87 15.31 24.83
CA ILE A 330 -8.35 13.94 24.65
C ILE A 330 -9.54 13.04 24.35
N SER A 331 -9.40 12.08 23.43
CA SER A 331 -10.47 11.14 23.10
C SER A 331 -10.86 10.28 24.30
N LYS A 332 -12.09 9.75 24.31
CA LYS A 332 -12.62 8.96 25.43
C LYS A 332 -11.82 7.70 25.73
N ASP A 333 -11.16 7.11 24.72
CA ASP A 333 -10.27 5.96 24.86
C ASP A 333 -8.85 6.34 25.30
N GLY A 334 -8.57 7.64 25.41
CA GLY A 334 -7.30 8.22 25.80
C GLY A 334 -6.21 8.11 24.73
N LYS A 335 -6.52 7.71 23.50
CA LYS A 335 -5.51 7.43 22.47
C LYS A 335 -5.18 8.62 21.58
N HIS A 336 -6.16 9.49 21.35
CA HIS A 336 -6.11 10.61 20.42
C HIS A 336 -6.32 11.93 21.17
N LEU A 337 -6.03 13.04 20.51
CA LEU A 337 -6.13 14.35 21.14
C LEU A 337 -6.52 15.43 20.12
N TRP A 338 -6.99 16.55 20.64
CA TRP A 338 -7.13 17.80 19.90
C TRP A 338 -6.10 18.78 20.42
N VAL A 339 -5.48 19.53 19.52
CA VAL A 339 -4.45 20.53 19.84
C VAL A 339 -4.75 21.88 19.20
N ALA A 340 -4.20 22.95 19.77
CA ALA A 340 -4.33 24.32 19.28
C ALA A 340 -3.01 25.09 19.44
N ASP A 341 -2.77 26.11 18.62
CA ASP A 341 -1.59 27.00 18.71
C ASP A 341 -1.55 27.81 20.02
N ASP A 342 -2.72 28.13 20.60
CA ASP A 342 -2.86 28.93 21.83
C ASP A 342 -3.98 28.37 22.72
N PRO A 343 -3.87 28.43 24.07
CA PRO A 343 -4.95 28.02 24.96
C PRO A 343 -6.25 28.82 24.76
N ALA A 344 -6.19 30.07 24.29
CA ALA A 344 -7.36 30.83 23.91
C ALA A 344 -7.83 30.43 22.50
N ALA A 345 -8.98 29.77 22.43
CA ALA A 345 -9.54 29.34 21.16
C ALA A 345 -9.82 30.53 20.23
N ALA A 346 -9.53 30.33 18.95
CA ALA A 346 -9.77 31.25 17.85
C ALA A 346 -10.23 30.45 16.62
N ALA A 347 -10.76 31.13 15.60
CA ALA A 347 -11.11 30.48 14.35
C ALA A 347 -9.85 29.82 13.74
N TYR A 348 -10.00 28.61 13.19
CA TYR A 348 -8.95 27.74 12.64
C TYR A 348 -7.88 27.31 13.67
N ASN A 349 -8.07 27.58 14.95
CA ASN A 349 -7.10 27.27 16.01
C ASN A 349 -7.48 25.96 16.75
N GLY A 350 -7.53 24.87 16.00
CA GLY A 350 -7.83 23.54 16.52
C GLY A 350 -7.66 22.47 15.44
N VAL A 351 -7.06 21.34 15.77
CA VAL A 351 -6.95 20.19 14.85
C VAL A 351 -7.00 18.88 15.63
N TYR A 352 -7.60 17.86 15.02
CA TYR A 352 -7.60 16.50 15.54
C TYR A 352 -6.28 15.79 15.20
N VAL A 353 -5.70 15.10 16.18
CA VAL A 353 -4.47 14.31 16.01
C VAL A 353 -4.81 12.83 16.18
N TYR A 354 -4.94 12.14 15.04
CA TYR A 354 -5.15 10.71 15.00
C TYR A 354 -3.80 9.99 15.12
N ARG A 355 -3.72 9.04 16.06
CA ARG A 355 -2.47 8.33 16.42
C ARG A 355 -2.47 6.86 15.98
N GLY A 356 -3.43 6.46 15.15
CA GLY A 356 -3.66 5.07 14.78
C GLY A 356 -4.52 4.30 15.79
N SER A 357 -5.31 3.35 15.29
CA SER A 357 -6.21 2.52 16.12
C SER A 357 -5.47 1.67 17.16
N GLY A 358 -4.22 1.29 16.84
CA GLY A 358 -3.29 0.59 17.71
C GLY A 358 -2.57 1.46 18.74
N ALA A 359 -2.80 2.78 18.76
CA ALA A 359 -2.10 3.70 19.66
C ALA A 359 -2.20 3.28 21.12
N ALA A 360 -1.08 3.38 21.83
CA ALA A 360 -1.08 3.31 23.27
C ALA A 360 -1.84 4.51 23.87
N VAL A 361 -2.58 4.24 24.95
CA VAL A 361 -3.28 5.26 25.74
C VAL A 361 -2.27 6.29 26.25
N LEU A 362 -2.59 7.57 26.07
CA LEU A 362 -1.86 8.69 26.64
C LEU A 362 -2.03 8.66 28.16
N THR A 363 -0.92 8.71 28.90
CA THR A 363 -0.94 8.63 30.37
C THR A 363 -0.02 9.68 30.98
N GLY A 364 -0.23 9.99 32.27
CA GLY A 364 0.65 10.86 33.03
C GLY A 364 0.53 12.33 32.63
N GLU A 365 1.54 12.86 31.95
CA GLU A 365 1.74 14.30 31.68
C GLU A 365 0.90 14.84 30.50
N PHE A 366 0.35 13.96 29.68
CA PHE A 366 -0.59 14.31 28.61
C PHE A 366 -1.97 14.61 29.19
N VAL A 367 -2.16 15.87 29.60
CA VAL A 367 -3.42 16.38 30.16
C VAL A 367 -3.81 17.68 29.45
N ILE A 368 -5.11 18.02 29.49
CA ILE A 368 -5.63 19.27 28.92
C ILE A 368 -4.83 20.47 29.45
N GLY A 369 -4.38 21.33 28.54
CA GLY A 369 -3.56 22.51 28.81
C GLY A 369 -2.05 22.27 28.77
N ALA A 370 -1.58 21.02 28.78
CA ALA A 370 -0.17 20.71 28.53
C ALA A 370 0.21 21.07 27.09
N THR A 371 1.49 21.36 26.86
CA THR A 371 2.02 21.62 25.51
C THR A 371 2.78 20.40 25.00
N VAL A 372 2.63 20.12 23.72
CA VAL A 372 3.26 18.99 23.02
C VAL A 372 3.83 19.43 21.68
N ASP A 373 4.83 18.72 21.18
CA ASP A 373 5.18 18.75 19.76
C ASP A 373 4.47 17.58 19.06
N VAL A 374 3.90 17.84 17.88
CA VAL A 374 3.20 16.85 17.07
C VAL A 374 3.88 16.74 15.71
N HIS A 375 4.24 15.53 15.32
CA HIS A 375 4.77 15.18 13.99
C HIS A 375 3.80 14.23 13.31
N GLY A 376 3.43 14.55 12.07
CA GLY A 376 2.51 13.72 11.28
C GLY A 376 2.22 14.31 9.92
N THR A 377 1.33 13.67 9.19
CA THR A 377 0.90 14.11 7.86
C THR A 377 -0.49 14.70 7.92
N VAL A 378 -0.69 15.86 7.30
CA VAL A 378 -2.01 16.48 7.13
C VAL A 378 -2.87 15.58 6.24
N SER A 379 -4.07 15.24 6.71
CA SER A 379 -5.03 14.43 5.98
C SER A 379 -6.41 15.09 5.96
N GLU A 380 -7.04 15.07 4.79
CA GLU A 380 -8.45 15.40 4.61
C GLU A 380 -9.25 14.09 4.61
N TYR A 381 -9.66 13.66 5.79
CA TYR A 381 -10.31 12.37 5.97
C TYR A 381 -11.76 12.43 5.46
N ASP A 382 -12.05 11.77 4.34
CA ASP A 382 -13.41 11.63 3.78
C ASP A 382 -13.61 10.26 3.08
N PRO A 383 -13.62 9.16 3.85
CA PRO A 383 -13.64 7.80 3.28
C PRO A 383 -14.91 7.52 2.45
N ASN A 384 -15.99 8.27 2.67
CA ASN A 384 -17.26 8.13 1.97
C ASN A 384 -17.44 9.16 0.84
N ASN A 385 -16.42 9.98 0.54
CA ASN A 385 -16.44 11.02 -0.49
C ASN A 385 -17.69 11.92 -0.40
N THR A 386 -18.01 12.35 0.81
CA THR A 386 -19.15 13.21 1.14
C THR A 386 -18.97 14.66 0.67
N GLY A 387 -17.72 15.06 0.39
CA GLY A 387 -17.34 16.43 0.07
C GLY A 387 -17.15 17.33 1.29
N ASN A 388 -17.20 16.77 2.50
CA ASN A 388 -16.96 17.48 3.76
C ASN A 388 -15.93 16.68 4.58
N PRO A 389 -14.64 16.82 4.28
CA PRO A 389 -13.60 16.11 5.00
C PRO A 389 -13.47 16.60 6.45
N LEU A 390 -12.79 15.79 7.26
CA LEU A 390 -12.19 16.21 8.52
C LEU A 390 -10.70 16.44 8.28
N THR A 391 -10.23 17.67 8.50
CA THR A 391 -8.80 17.97 8.55
C THR A 391 -8.20 17.40 9.84
N GLU A 392 -7.31 16.42 9.70
CA GLU A 392 -6.61 15.78 10.81
C GLU A 392 -5.10 15.67 10.56
N ILE A 393 -4.34 15.51 11.66
CA ILE A 393 -2.95 15.08 11.60
C ILE A 393 -2.89 13.57 11.85
N LEU A 394 -2.45 12.82 10.84
CA LEU A 394 -2.06 11.42 10.97
C LEU A 394 -0.67 11.36 11.59
N ALA A 395 -0.62 11.23 12.92
CA ALA A 395 0.63 11.18 13.66
C ALA A 395 1.38 9.88 13.34
N TYR A 396 2.72 9.95 13.18
CA TYR A 396 3.58 8.81 12.83
C TYR A 396 3.63 7.74 13.93
N SER A 397 2.61 6.89 14.02
CA SER A 397 2.37 5.98 15.14
C SER A 397 3.45 4.91 15.33
N ASP A 398 4.19 4.59 14.26
CA ASP A 398 4.99 3.37 14.17
C ASP A 398 6.48 3.60 14.48
N GLN A 399 6.92 4.87 14.60
CA GLN A 399 8.34 5.24 14.73
C GLN A 399 8.72 5.81 16.11
N GLY A 400 7.73 6.00 17.00
CA GLY A 400 7.94 6.65 18.31
C GLY A 400 8.19 8.16 18.18
N GLY A 401 7.67 8.97 19.11
CA GLY A 401 7.89 10.42 19.10
C GLY A 401 6.91 11.24 18.24
N ALA A 402 5.83 10.65 17.73
CA ALA A 402 4.81 11.39 16.97
C ALA A 402 4.11 12.50 17.77
N VAL A 403 3.98 12.31 19.09
CA VAL A 403 3.51 13.33 20.02
C VAL A 403 4.46 13.31 21.22
N THR A 404 5.21 14.39 21.43
CA THR A 404 6.16 14.49 22.53
C THR A 404 5.72 15.55 23.52
N PHE A 405 5.88 15.26 24.81
CA PHE A 405 5.55 16.23 25.85
C PHE A 405 6.61 17.33 25.92
N VAL A 406 6.16 18.58 25.96
CA VAL A 406 7.03 19.76 26.07
C VAL A 406 6.92 20.37 27.46
N SER A 407 5.70 20.66 27.94
CA SER A 407 5.52 21.30 29.25
C SER A 407 4.17 21.04 29.89
N ALA A 408 4.15 21.08 31.23
CA ALA A 408 2.96 20.87 32.04
C ALA A 408 1.95 22.03 31.84
N PRO A 409 0.66 21.84 32.20
CA PRO A 409 -0.35 22.86 31.96
C PRO A 409 0.00 24.24 32.52
N GLY A 410 0.05 25.23 31.64
CA GLY A 410 0.22 26.63 32.00
C GLY A 410 -1.13 27.31 32.24
N THR A 411 -1.82 27.65 31.14
CA THR A 411 -3.15 28.27 31.14
C THR A 411 -4.18 27.26 30.68
N ALA A 412 -5.32 27.18 31.38
CA ALA A 412 -6.42 26.31 30.97
C ALA A 412 -7.00 26.77 29.62
N PRO A 413 -7.23 25.86 28.65
CA PRO A 413 -7.81 26.24 27.37
C PRO A 413 -9.21 26.85 27.54
N THR A 414 -9.44 28.01 26.93
CA THR A 414 -10.71 28.75 27.00
C THR A 414 -11.46 28.71 25.67
N PRO A 415 -12.77 28.42 25.67
CA PRO A 415 -13.55 28.29 24.44
C PRO A 415 -13.87 29.62 23.78
N ILE A 416 -14.21 29.59 22.49
CA ILE A 416 -14.94 30.68 21.85
C ILE A 416 -16.39 30.63 22.35
N THR A 417 -16.79 31.67 23.08
CA THR A 417 -18.14 31.78 23.65
C THR A 417 -19.17 32.35 22.66
N ASN A 418 -20.45 32.13 22.95
CA ASN A 418 -21.60 32.66 22.19
C ASN A 418 -21.67 32.15 20.74
N GLN A 419 -21.21 30.93 20.48
CA GLN A 419 -21.46 30.27 19.20
C GLN A 419 -22.93 29.86 19.10
N THR A 420 -23.40 29.66 17.87
CA THR A 420 -24.80 29.25 17.61
C THR A 420 -24.84 27.87 16.96
N ALA A 421 -25.92 27.13 17.19
CA ALA A 421 -26.11 25.84 16.52
C ALA A 421 -26.20 26.01 14.99
N ALA A 422 -26.77 27.12 14.50
CA ALA A 422 -26.79 27.44 13.06
C ALA A 422 -25.39 27.53 12.46
N THR A 423 -24.47 28.24 13.13
CA THR A 423 -23.10 28.41 12.65
C THR A 423 -22.33 27.10 12.70
N LEU A 424 -22.36 26.41 13.85
CA LEU A 424 -21.52 25.23 14.08
C LEU A 424 -21.98 23.99 13.31
N ALA A 425 -23.28 23.86 13.05
CA ALA A 425 -23.84 22.71 12.31
C ALA A 425 -23.72 22.86 10.78
N ASP A 426 -23.47 24.07 10.27
CA ASP A 426 -23.30 24.32 8.84
C ASP A 426 -21.86 24.03 8.42
N PHE A 427 -21.65 23.29 7.33
CA PHE A 427 -20.30 22.93 6.89
C PHE A 427 -19.46 24.14 6.49
N THR A 428 -20.03 25.13 5.80
CA THR A 428 -19.27 26.29 5.33
C THR A 428 -18.95 27.27 6.45
N ASN A 429 -19.94 27.61 7.28
CA ASN A 429 -19.78 28.58 8.36
C ASN A 429 -19.18 27.95 9.63
N GLY A 430 -19.31 26.64 9.78
CA GLY A 430 -18.77 25.86 10.88
C GLY A 430 -17.33 25.43 10.66
N GLU A 431 -16.83 25.45 9.41
CA GLU A 431 -15.46 25.09 9.06
C GLU A 431 -14.39 25.78 9.92
N PRO A 432 -14.46 27.10 10.18
CA PRO A 432 -13.45 27.79 11.00
C PRO A 432 -13.42 27.31 12.46
N TYR A 433 -14.32 26.43 12.85
CA TYR A 433 -14.38 25.90 14.20
C TYR A 433 -14.01 24.42 14.26
N GLU A 434 -13.69 23.74 13.15
CA GLU A 434 -13.23 22.36 13.19
C GLU A 434 -12.02 22.17 14.12
N GLY A 435 -12.08 21.17 15.00
CA GLY A 435 -11.08 20.93 16.05
C GLY A 435 -11.03 22.00 17.16
N VAL A 436 -11.74 23.13 17.01
CA VAL A 436 -11.69 24.27 17.93
C VAL A 436 -12.61 24.04 19.14
N LEU A 437 -12.13 24.46 20.31
CA LEU A 437 -12.93 24.48 21.53
C LEU A 437 -13.95 25.64 21.51
N VAL A 438 -15.24 25.31 21.54
CA VAL A 438 -16.36 26.27 21.46
C VAL A 438 -17.33 26.10 22.63
N GLN A 439 -18.18 27.10 22.84
CA GLN A 439 -19.27 27.04 23.83
C GLN A 439 -20.60 27.44 23.21
N LEU A 440 -21.58 26.55 23.35
CA LEU A 440 -23.00 26.80 23.10
C LEU A 440 -23.70 27.13 24.42
N ALA A 441 -24.76 27.94 24.35
CA ALA A 441 -25.58 28.30 25.50
C ALA A 441 -27.06 27.99 25.26
N ASN A 442 -27.79 27.65 26.33
CA ASN A 442 -29.25 27.43 26.33
C ASN A 442 -29.72 26.40 25.30
N MET A 443 -29.13 25.20 25.35
CA MET A 443 -29.43 24.12 24.43
C MET A 443 -30.38 23.10 25.06
N LYS A 444 -31.36 22.61 24.30
CA LYS A 444 -32.33 21.59 24.72
C LYS A 444 -32.11 20.28 23.98
N VAL A 445 -32.10 19.15 24.67
CA VAL A 445 -32.13 17.82 24.03
C VAL A 445 -33.48 17.57 23.36
N THR A 446 -33.49 17.37 22.05
CA THR A 446 -34.70 17.05 21.27
C THR A 446 -34.74 15.59 20.82
N VAL A 447 -33.58 14.97 20.61
CA VAL A 447 -33.46 13.56 20.21
C VAL A 447 -32.36 12.86 21.01
N VAL A 448 -32.64 11.63 21.43
CA VAL A 448 -31.66 10.72 22.03
C VAL A 448 -31.42 9.59 21.05
N THR A 449 -30.18 9.47 20.57
CA THR A 449 -29.75 8.36 19.71
C THR A 449 -28.87 7.44 20.54
N THR A 450 -29.37 6.23 20.79
CA THR A 450 -28.69 5.25 21.66
C THR A 450 -27.45 4.65 21.00
N SER A 451 -27.46 4.49 19.68
CA SER A 451 -26.28 4.09 18.91
C SER A 451 -25.26 5.22 18.88
N GLY A 452 -24.12 5.00 19.53
CA GLY A 452 -23.05 6.00 19.66
C GLY A 452 -23.28 7.05 20.74
N GLN A 453 -24.23 6.85 21.67
CA GLN A 453 -24.49 7.79 22.78
C GLN A 453 -24.58 9.27 22.32
N ARG A 454 -25.44 9.59 21.34
CA ARG A 454 -25.58 10.94 20.77
C ARG A 454 -26.82 11.68 21.27
N ARG A 455 -26.76 13.01 21.31
CA ARG A 455 -27.90 13.90 21.61
C ARG A 455 -28.04 14.96 20.53
N THR A 456 -29.21 15.07 19.91
CA THR A 456 -29.53 16.26 19.12
C THR A 456 -29.98 17.37 20.06
N LEU A 457 -29.31 18.50 19.97
CA LEU A 457 -29.52 19.67 20.77
C LEU A 457 -30.18 20.75 19.92
N SER A 458 -31.07 21.55 20.50
CA SER A 458 -31.70 22.69 19.82
C SER A 458 -31.61 23.98 20.63
N ASP A 459 -31.39 25.09 19.92
CA ASP A 459 -31.50 26.47 20.46
C ASP A 459 -32.93 27.05 20.30
N GLY A 460 -33.89 26.22 19.85
CA GLY A 460 -35.26 26.60 19.52
C GLY A 460 -35.51 26.85 18.03
N THR A 461 -34.46 27.07 17.24
CA THR A 461 -34.54 27.30 15.78
C THR A 461 -33.70 26.29 15.00
N ASN A 462 -32.48 26.04 15.45
CA ASN A 462 -31.49 25.20 14.79
C ASN A 462 -31.14 24.02 15.69
N THR A 463 -30.42 23.06 15.12
CA THR A 463 -29.95 21.88 15.86
C THR A 463 -28.50 21.56 15.59
N ILE A 464 -27.86 20.91 16.56
CA ILE A 464 -26.50 20.36 16.44
C ILE A 464 -26.42 19.06 17.24
N VAL A 465 -25.58 18.13 16.82
CA VAL A 465 -25.38 16.86 17.54
C VAL A 465 -24.22 16.97 18.51
N MET A 466 -24.47 16.53 19.74
CA MET A 466 -23.47 16.27 20.77
C MET A 466 -23.13 14.78 20.78
N ASP A 467 -21.84 14.47 20.73
CA ASP A 467 -21.31 13.10 20.70
C ASP A 467 -20.44 12.80 21.93
N ASP A 468 -20.04 11.54 22.11
CA ASP A 468 -19.25 11.07 23.25
C ASP A 468 -17.76 10.86 22.95
N ASP A 469 -17.29 11.12 21.73
CA ASP A 469 -15.93 10.76 21.29
C ASP A 469 -14.79 11.38 22.12
N ALA A 470 -15.00 12.56 22.72
CA ALA A 470 -14.05 13.15 23.67
C ALA A 470 -14.36 12.81 25.14
N TYR A 471 -15.61 12.49 25.47
CA TYR A 471 -16.05 12.21 26.83
C TYR A 471 -17.30 11.34 26.85
N ASP A 472 -17.19 10.14 27.43
CA ASP A 472 -18.34 9.33 27.81
C ASP A 472 -19.01 9.97 29.04
N TYR A 473 -20.02 10.80 28.79
CA TYR A 473 -20.68 11.55 29.85
C TYR A 473 -21.58 10.69 30.75
N GLN A 474 -21.79 9.39 30.43
CA GLN A 474 -22.53 8.33 31.15
C GLN A 474 -23.96 8.67 31.62
N THR A 475 -24.33 9.94 31.56
CA THR A 475 -25.55 10.54 32.05
C THR A 475 -26.57 10.46 30.94
N ALA A 476 -27.77 9.99 31.27
CA ALA A 476 -28.75 9.65 30.25
C ALA A 476 -29.25 10.86 29.44
N TYR A 477 -29.02 12.11 29.88
CA TYR A 477 -29.50 13.37 29.27
C TYR A 477 -30.73 13.14 28.37
N PRO A 478 -31.88 12.81 28.97
CA PRO A 478 -33.08 12.48 28.21
C PRO A 478 -33.57 13.68 27.39
N VAL A 479 -34.49 13.41 26.45
CA VAL A 479 -35.26 14.47 25.78
C VAL A 479 -35.83 15.44 26.83
N ASP A 480 -35.84 16.72 26.49
CA ASP A 480 -36.20 17.84 27.36
C ASP A 480 -35.18 18.23 28.45
N THR A 481 -34.00 17.59 28.50
CA THR A 481 -32.87 18.12 29.27
C THR A 481 -32.42 19.45 28.68
N CYS A 482 -32.14 20.43 29.55
CA CYS A 482 -31.71 21.77 29.12
C CYS A 482 -30.37 22.14 29.74
N PHE A 483 -29.45 22.56 28.89
CA PHE A 483 -28.10 22.95 29.24
C PHE A 483 -27.99 24.46 29.27
N ALA A 484 -27.46 25.00 30.37
CA ALA A 484 -27.05 26.40 30.43
C ALA A 484 -25.91 26.65 29.45
N THR A 485 -24.88 25.79 29.48
CA THR A 485 -23.78 25.81 28.54
C THR A 485 -23.29 24.41 28.23
N ILE A 486 -22.77 24.23 27.03
CA ILE A 486 -22.03 23.04 26.61
C ILE A 486 -20.74 23.53 25.97
N THR A 487 -19.61 23.13 26.53
CA THR A 487 -18.29 23.39 25.97
C THR A 487 -17.66 22.10 25.45
N GLY A 488 -17.12 22.16 24.24
CA GLY A 488 -16.57 21.01 23.55
C GLY A 488 -15.77 21.39 22.32
N VAL A 489 -14.98 20.46 21.81
CA VAL A 489 -14.30 20.62 20.52
C VAL A 489 -15.26 20.25 19.39
N MET A 490 -15.22 20.98 18.29
CA MET A 490 -16.03 20.64 17.12
C MET A 490 -15.32 19.59 16.26
N THR A 491 -16.10 18.80 15.55
CA THR A 491 -15.59 17.83 14.57
C THR A 491 -16.56 17.68 13.42
N THR A 492 -16.05 17.24 12.27
CA THR A 492 -16.85 16.62 11.22
C THR A 492 -16.89 15.11 11.43
N ASN A 493 -18.08 14.52 11.50
CA ASN A 493 -18.24 13.08 11.37
C ASN A 493 -18.46 12.74 9.90
N THR A 494 -17.47 12.11 9.28
CA THR A 494 -17.41 11.87 7.83
C THR A 494 -18.23 10.65 7.41
N PHE A 495 -18.63 9.79 8.36
CA PHE A 495 -19.48 8.63 8.09
C PHE A 495 -20.96 9.02 7.96
N ASP A 496 -21.44 9.85 8.88
CA ASP A 496 -22.82 10.34 8.89
C ASP A 496 -22.97 11.68 8.16
N ASN A 497 -21.86 12.25 7.65
CA ASN A 497 -21.79 13.56 7.01
C ASN A 497 -22.44 14.67 7.87
N GLU A 498 -21.96 14.83 9.10
CA GLU A 498 -22.58 15.69 10.12
C GLU A 498 -21.53 16.39 11.00
N ARG A 499 -21.73 17.68 11.30
CA ARG A 499 -20.94 18.44 12.29
C ARG A 499 -21.39 18.15 13.72
N ARG A 500 -20.44 17.90 14.61
CA ARG A 500 -20.71 17.53 16.02
C ARG A 500 -19.89 18.36 17.00
N ILE A 501 -20.46 18.55 18.19
CA ILE A 501 -19.74 19.04 19.35
C ILE A 501 -19.37 17.88 20.28
N LEU A 502 -18.11 17.81 20.67
CA LEU A 502 -17.55 16.78 21.55
C LEU A 502 -17.24 17.41 22.92
N PRO A 503 -18.12 17.26 23.92
CA PRO A 503 -17.94 17.88 25.23
C PRO A 503 -16.75 17.27 25.97
N ARG A 504 -16.16 18.06 26.87
CA ARG A 504 -15.08 17.58 27.76
C ARG A 504 -15.63 17.20 29.14
N PRO A 505 -14.90 16.40 29.93
CA PRO A 505 -15.26 16.14 31.31
C PRO A 505 -15.37 17.46 32.10
N GLY A 506 -16.53 17.71 32.71
CA GLY A 506 -16.79 18.92 33.52
C GLY A 506 -17.31 20.15 32.77
N ASP A 507 -17.46 20.08 31.44
CA ASP A 507 -17.83 21.21 30.58
C ASP A 507 -19.30 21.20 30.10
N ILE A 508 -20.11 20.30 30.67
CA ILE A 508 -21.56 20.25 30.46
C ILE A 508 -22.24 20.84 31.70
N VAL A 509 -23.00 21.92 31.53
CA VAL A 509 -23.74 22.57 32.61
C VAL A 509 -25.23 22.44 32.36
N ASP A 510 -25.89 21.52 33.05
CA ASP A 510 -27.32 21.24 32.94
C ASP A 510 -28.20 22.00 33.96
N THR A 511 -27.58 22.77 34.85
CA THR A 511 -28.29 23.63 35.81
C THR A 511 -28.45 25.05 35.30
N GLY A 512 -29.67 25.60 35.35
CA GLY A 512 -29.94 27.01 35.04
C GLY A 512 -30.12 27.34 33.55
N GLY A 513 -30.14 26.34 32.68
CA GLY A 513 -30.44 26.52 31.26
C GLY A 513 -31.92 26.80 31.03
N THR A 514 -32.23 27.73 30.12
CA THR A 514 -33.60 27.96 29.67
C THR A 514 -33.89 27.11 28.44
N CYS A 515 -34.83 26.17 28.57
CA CYS A 515 -35.51 25.59 27.42
C CYS A 515 -36.40 26.71 26.86
N ASN A 516 -35.97 27.42 25.81
CA ASN A 516 -36.87 28.39 25.17
C ASN A 516 -38.10 27.67 24.62
#